data_AF-A0A8T0I2C2-F1
#
_entry.id   AF-A0A8T0I2C2-F1
#
_cell.length_a   1.000
_cell.length_b   1.000
_cell.length_c   1.000
_cell.angle_alpha   90.00
_cell.angle_beta   90.00
_cell.angle_gamma   90.00
#
_symmetry.space_group_name_H-M   'P 1'
#
loop_
_entity.id
_entity.type
_entity.pdbx_description
1 polymer ?
#
loop_
_entity_poly.entity_id
_entity_poly.type
_entity_poly.pdbx_seq_one_letter_code
_entity_poly.pdbx_strand_id
1 'polypeptide(L)'
;MLAAGPYINVPLLSKFLRGFSSLRLPWSPETDCKTAEECLKRTVSCISSIERCRGSWHFNHCLCERFVTNYLHQVRELLEERKDEIELYSEKCFATLTALHNTVKEGEFLIQKHCTGSSSSWIKAAVELFENTSAFAEVILDLKWYMHALKIAIDVSSGNPSRQARKQRIWDLQKLAMAEYGKFLECWDSDCKQLRLERDREDLLSKLKVDNGTGIRTLQSYLAQKLGRQDQFVHASEALAVNLKASELQPQKKVLLGSGSFGKVYKIQWLGMWCALKQISGSAAGEEVRILSKVHHPNIVQLYGYFLERIF
;
A
#
# COMPACT_ATOMS: atom_id res chain seq x y z
N MET A 1 -26.39 -39.94 -0.52
CA MET A 1 -26.80 -39.30 0.76
C MET A 1 -25.51 -39.04 1.53
N LEU A 2 -25.07 -37.84 1.90
CA LEU A 2 -25.61 -36.48 1.96
C LEU A 2 -24.60 -35.53 1.29
N ALA A 3 -25.09 -34.66 0.41
CA ALA A 3 -24.33 -33.55 -0.14
C ALA A 3 -24.35 -32.39 0.86
N ALA A 4 -23.19 -32.01 1.40
CA ALA A 4 -23.01 -30.72 2.05
C ALA A 4 -22.39 -29.77 1.02
N GLY A 5 -23.19 -28.85 0.48
CA GLY A 5 -22.71 -27.81 -0.44
C GLY A 5 -21.78 -26.81 0.27
N PRO A 6 -20.88 -26.12 -0.46
CA PRO A 6 -19.94 -25.18 0.13
C PRO A 6 -20.66 -23.87 0.43
N TYR A 7 -21.27 -23.78 1.62
CA TYR A 7 -21.72 -22.51 2.17
C TYR A 7 -20.51 -21.75 2.72
N ILE A 8 -19.95 -20.82 1.94
CA ILE A 8 -19.05 -19.81 2.50
C ILE A 8 -19.92 -18.77 3.19
N ASN A 9 -19.93 -18.81 4.53
CA ASN A 9 -20.61 -17.83 5.36
C ASN A 9 -19.95 -16.45 5.10
N VAL A 10 -20.72 -15.42 4.75
CA VAL A 10 -20.21 -14.05 4.48
C VAL A 10 -19.34 -13.48 5.64
N PRO A 11 -19.63 -13.76 6.92
CA PRO A 11 -18.73 -13.43 8.03
C PRO A 11 -17.41 -14.23 8.03
N LEU A 12 -17.40 -15.46 7.50
CA LEU A 12 -16.20 -16.30 7.37
C LEU A 12 -15.27 -15.78 6.26
N LEU A 13 -15.80 -15.26 5.15
CA LEU A 13 -14.98 -14.58 4.13
C LEU A 13 -14.40 -13.27 4.68
N SER A 14 -15.19 -12.52 5.46
CA SER A 14 -14.68 -11.34 6.19
C SER A 14 -13.61 -11.71 7.22
N LYS A 15 -13.70 -12.89 7.86
CA LYS A 15 -12.66 -13.41 8.78
C LYS A 15 -11.45 -13.95 8.03
N PHE A 16 -11.64 -14.56 6.86
CA PHE A 16 -10.56 -15.06 6.00
C PHE A 16 -9.72 -13.89 5.46
N LEU A 17 -10.36 -12.79 5.07
CA LEU A 17 -9.68 -11.55 4.67
C LEU A 17 -9.11 -10.77 5.87
N ARG A 18 -9.80 -10.75 7.03
CA ARG A 18 -9.21 -10.21 8.29
C ARG A 18 -7.96 -10.97 8.74
N GLY A 19 -7.85 -12.26 8.40
CA GLY A 19 -6.65 -13.08 8.67
C GLY A 19 -5.41 -12.62 7.90
N PHE A 20 -5.58 -11.94 6.76
CA PHE A 20 -4.49 -11.32 6.00
C PHE A 20 -4.26 -9.84 6.35
N SER A 21 -5.18 -9.17 7.06
CA SER A 21 -5.17 -7.72 7.28
C SER A 21 -5.13 -7.30 8.76
N SER A 22 -4.28 -7.93 9.59
CA SER A 22 -4.36 -7.78 11.06
C SER A 22 -3.87 -6.45 11.64
N LEU A 23 -3.34 -5.51 10.84
CA LEU A 23 -2.93 -4.18 11.32
C LEU A 23 -3.25 -3.10 10.27
N ARG A 24 -4.55 -2.75 10.13
CA ARG A 24 -4.92 -1.43 9.60
C ARG A 24 -4.48 -0.36 10.60
N LEU A 25 -4.25 0.88 10.16
CA LEU A 25 -3.95 2.02 11.04
C LEU A 25 -4.84 1.98 12.30
N PRO A 26 -4.34 2.36 13.49
CA PRO A 26 -5.19 2.51 14.67
C PRO A 26 -6.15 3.68 14.42
N TRP A 27 -7.27 3.38 13.77
CA TRP A 27 -8.31 4.36 13.47
C TRP A 27 -8.84 4.87 14.81
N SER A 28 -8.79 6.19 15.01
CA SER A 28 -9.37 6.78 16.21
C SER A 28 -10.90 6.68 16.13
N PRO A 29 -11.61 6.62 17.27
CA PRO A 29 -13.08 6.61 17.30
C PRO A 29 -13.76 7.80 16.59
N GLU A 30 -12.99 8.82 16.19
CA GLU A 30 -13.49 10.02 15.48
C GLU A 30 -13.70 9.78 13.97
N THR A 31 -13.17 8.68 13.41
CA THR A 31 -13.36 8.33 12.00
C THR A 31 -14.61 7.50 11.73
N ASP A 32 -15.27 6.99 12.78
CA ASP A 32 -16.46 6.17 12.61
C ASP A 32 -17.65 7.03 12.18
N CYS A 33 -18.04 6.87 10.91
CA CYS A 33 -19.27 7.44 10.39
C CYS A 33 -20.43 6.86 11.20
N LYS A 34 -21.45 7.67 11.52
CA LYS A 34 -22.63 7.19 12.26
C LYS A 34 -23.79 6.83 11.35
N THR A 35 -23.83 7.42 10.15
CA THR A 35 -24.89 7.20 9.17
C THR A 35 -24.29 6.99 7.77
N ALA A 36 -25.06 6.37 6.87
CA ALA A 36 -24.64 6.20 5.48
C ALA A 36 -24.44 7.56 4.77
N GLU A 37 -25.29 8.53 5.05
CA GLU A 37 -25.18 9.90 4.51
C GLU A 37 -23.88 10.58 4.97
N GLU A 38 -23.53 10.47 6.25
CA GLU A 38 -22.26 10.99 6.77
C GLU A 38 -21.08 10.28 6.10
N CYS A 39 -21.14 8.96 5.97
CA CYS A 39 -20.09 8.16 5.35
C CYS A 39 -19.89 8.52 3.88
N LEU A 40 -20.98 8.71 3.13
CA LEU A 40 -20.96 9.17 1.74
C LEU A 40 -20.27 10.54 1.64
N LYS A 41 -20.74 11.53 2.42
CA LYS A 41 -20.18 12.89 2.43
C LYS A 41 -18.69 12.90 2.78
N ARG A 42 -18.29 12.15 3.81
CA ARG A 42 -16.88 12.04 4.21
C ARG A 42 -16.04 11.37 3.12
N THR A 43 -16.54 10.31 2.47
CA THR A 43 -15.82 9.62 1.39
C THR A 43 -15.58 10.56 0.21
N VAL A 44 -16.61 11.26 -0.25
CA VAL A 44 -16.49 12.24 -1.34
C VAL A 44 -15.54 13.38 -0.96
N SER A 45 -15.60 13.87 0.29
CA SER A 45 -14.67 14.87 0.79
C SER A 45 -13.20 14.41 0.77
N CYS A 46 -12.94 13.15 1.14
CA CYS A 46 -11.60 12.56 1.10
C CYS A 46 -11.09 12.44 -0.34
N ILE A 47 -11.95 12.05 -1.29
CA ILE A 47 -11.59 12.03 -2.72
C ILE A 47 -11.21 13.44 -3.19
N SER A 48 -12.02 14.45 -2.87
CA SER A 48 -11.72 15.86 -3.21
C SER A 48 -10.44 16.38 -2.54
N SER A 49 -10.13 15.91 -1.32
CA SER A 49 -8.88 16.21 -0.62
C SER A 49 -7.69 15.67 -1.41
N ILE A 50 -7.74 14.40 -1.81
CA ILE A 50 -6.71 13.76 -2.62
C ILE A 50 -6.53 14.45 -3.98
N GLU A 51 -7.62 14.76 -4.68
CA GLU A 51 -7.58 15.42 -6.00
C GLU A 51 -6.90 16.79 -5.94
N ARG A 52 -7.12 17.56 -4.86
CA ARG A 52 -6.45 18.85 -4.64
C ARG A 52 -4.94 18.71 -4.48
N CYS A 53 -4.44 17.56 -4.05
CA CYS A 53 -3.00 17.31 -3.93
C CYS A 53 -2.31 17.07 -5.28
N ARG A 54 -3.04 16.82 -6.38
CA ARG A 54 -2.44 16.44 -7.67
C ARG A 54 -1.39 17.43 -8.19
N GLY A 55 -1.54 18.72 -7.90
CA GLY A 55 -0.59 19.76 -8.31
C GLY A 55 0.60 19.96 -7.37
N SER A 56 0.59 19.35 -6.18
CA SER A 56 1.61 19.52 -5.15
C SER A 56 2.43 18.26 -4.88
N TRP A 57 2.27 17.21 -5.69
CA TRP A 57 3.06 16.00 -5.53
C TRP A 57 4.51 16.24 -5.92
N HIS A 58 5.43 15.86 -5.03
CA HIS A 58 6.88 15.91 -5.31
C HIS A 58 7.28 15.03 -6.51
N PHE A 59 6.47 14.00 -6.76
CA PHE A 59 6.54 13.12 -7.92
C PHE A 59 5.16 13.01 -8.55
N ASN A 60 5.07 13.21 -9.85
CA ASN A 60 3.93 12.74 -10.66
C ASN A 60 4.03 11.22 -10.78
N HIS A 61 3.96 10.53 -9.65
CA HIS A 61 4.02 9.09 -9.61
C HIS A 61 2.84 8.58 -10.43
N CYS A 62 3.12 7.90 -11.53
CA CYS A 62 2.13 7.39 -12.46
C CYS A 62 1.07 6.55 -11.72
N LEU A 63 1.48 5.88 -10.64
CA LEU A 63 0.57 5.12 -9.80
C LEU A 63 -0.35 6.00 -8.95
N CYS A 64 0.15 7.12 -8.39
CA CYS A 64 -0.72 8.08 -7.68
C CYS A 64 -1.65 8.78 -8.66
N GLU A 65 -1.16 9.16 -9.85
CA GLU A 65 -2.00 9.73 -10.89
C GLU A 65 -3.10 8.75 -11.29
N ARG A 66 -2.76 7.50 -11.60
CA ARG A 66 -3.73 6.48 -12.01
C ARG A 66 -4.68 6.07 -10.87
N PHE A 67 -4.19 6.05 -9.63
CA PHE A 67 -5.03 5.88 -8.44
C PHE A 67 -6.12 6.95 -8.39
N VAL A 68 -5.74 8.21 -8.56
CA VAL A 68 -6.67 9.35 -8.53
C VAL A 68 -7.57 9.39 -9.77
N THR A 69 -7.00 9.34 -10.97
CA THR A 69 -7.76 9.55 -12.21
C THR A 69 -8.67 8.38 -12.56
N ASN A 70 -8.31 7.15 -12.19
CA ASN A 70 -9.10 6.00 -12.59
C ASN A 70 -9.93 5.47 -11.43
N TYR A 71 -9.30 5.15 -10.30
CA TYR A 71 -9.99 4.41 -9.23
C TYR A 71 -10.84 5.32 -8.35
N LEU A 72 -10.28 6.42 -7.85
CA LEU A 72 -11.08 7.36 -7.06
C LEU A 72 -12.18 8.02 -7.89
N HIS A 73 -11.93 8.28 -9.17
CA HIS A 73 -12.96 8.78 -10.08
C HIS A 73 -14.13 7.79 -10.21
N GLN A 74 -13.87 6.50 -10.44
CA GLN A 74 -14.93 5.48 -10.49
C GLN A 74 -15.66 5.32 -9.14
N VAL A 75 -14.96 5.47 -8.02
CA VAL A 75 -15.60 5.49 -6.69
C VAL A 75 -16.55 6.68 -6.58
N ARG A 76 -16.09 7.88 -6.95
CA ARG A 76 -16.90 9.11 -6.94
C ARG A 76 -18.13 8.96 -7.83
N GLU A 77 -17.95 8.53 -9.06
CA GLU A 77 -19.02 8.29 -10.04
C GLU A 77 -20.07 7.33 -9.47
N LEU A 78 -19.66 6.17 -8.94
CA LEU A 78 -20.57 5.22 -8.30
C LEU A 78 -21.36 5.85 -7.14
N LEU A 79 -20.69 6.62 -6.28
CA LEU A 79 -21.30 7.23 -5.10
C LEU A 79 -22.27 8.35 -5.47
N GLU A 80 -21.98 9.12 -6.52
CA GLU A 80 -22.83 10.20 -7.01
C GLU A 80 -24.03 9.65 -7.80
N GLU A 81 -23.83 8.69 -8.70
CA GLU A 81 -24.89 8.07 -9.51
C GLU A 81 -25.90 7.30 -8.68
N ARG A 82 -25.44 6.59 -7.63
CA ARG A 82 -26.30 5.73 -6.80
C ARG A 82 -26.63 6.36 -5.44
N LYS A 83 -26.46 7.67 -5.30
CA LYS A 83 -26.65 8.40 -4.03
C LYS A 83 -28.02 8.13 -3.40
N ASP A 84 -29.10 8.32 -4.17
CA ASP A 84 -30.46 8.20 -3.66
C ASP A 84 -30.77 6.78 -3.17
N GLU A 85 -30.24 5.76 -3.86
CA GLU A 85 -30.39 4.37 -3.46
C GLU A 85 -29.55 4.02 -2.22
N ILE A 86 -28.35 4.59 -2.09
CA ILE A 86 -27.51 4.43 -0.89
C ILE A 86 -28.22 5.04 0.33
N GLU A 87 -28.83 6.21 0.18
CA GLU A 87 -29.60 6.86 1.25
C GLU A 87 -30.87 6.06 1.59
N LEU A 88 -31.62 5.61 0.58
CA LEU A 88 -32.81 4.77 0.74
C LEU A 88 -32.53 3.42 1.41
N TYR A 89 -31.40 2.80 1.08
CA TYR A 89 -30.98 1.49 1.62
C TYR A 89 -29.83 1.59 2.62
N SER A 90 -29.76 2.71 3.34
CA SER A 90 -28.67 3.07 4.25
C SER A 90 -28.25 1.93 5.17
N GLU A 91 -29.16 1.32 5.93
CA GLU A 91 -28.83 0.22 6.85
C GLU A 91 -28.15 -0.97 6.18
N LYS A 92 -28.58 -1.32 4.95
CA LYS A 92 -28.07 -2.49 4.21
C LYS A 92 -26.74 -2.19 3.53
N CYS A 93 -26.50 -0.95 3.14
CA CYS A 93 -25.27 -0.53 2.47
C CYS A 93 -24.18 -0.08 3.44
N PHE A 94 -24.55 0.29 4.67
CA PHE A 94 -23.69 1.00 5.60
C PHE A 94 -22.35 0.29 5.86
N ALA A 95 -22.35 -1.00 6.16
CA ALA A 95 -21.13 -1.74 6.44
C ALA A 95 -20.13 -1.73 5.26
N THR A 96 -20.64 -1.87 4.03
CA THR A 96 -19.82 -1.86 2.81
C THR A 96 -19.34 -0.45 2.48
N LEU A 97 -20.21 0.55 2.64
CA LEU A 97 -19.86 1.96 2.45
C LEU A 97 -18.78 2.41 3.42
N THR A 98 -18.86 2.02 4.70
CA THR A 98 -17.82 2.28 5.71
C THR A 98 -16.51 1.60 5.35
N ALA A 99 -16.55 0.37 4.85
CA ALA A 99 -15.32 -0.30 4.40
C ALA A 99 -14.68 0.43 3.19
N LEU A 100 -15.48 0.84 2.21
CA LEU A 100 -15.03 1.64 1.08
C LEU A 100 -14.45 2.99 1.53
N HIS A 101 -15.11 3.68 2.46
CA HIS A 101 -14.63 4.92 3.08
C HIS A 101 -13.24 4.74 3.69
N ASN A 102 -13.08 3.70 4.52
CA ASN A 102 -11.81 3.42 5.19
C ASN A 102 -10.69 3.11 4.21
N THR A 103 -10.99 2.42 3.10
CA THR A 103 -10.01 2.20 2.03
C THR A 103 -9.63 3.51 1.32
N VAL A 104 -10.59 4.40 1.05
CA VAL A 104 -10.28 5.75 0.51
C VAL A 104 -9.42 6.55 1.49
N LYS A 105 -9.71 6.48 2.80
CA LYS A 105 -8.90 7.13 3.84
C LYS A 105 -7.47 6.59 3.91
N GLU A 106 -7.29 5.29 3.75
CA GLU A 106 -5.95 4.68 3.67
C GLU A 106 -5.18 5.22 2.46
N GLY A 107 -5.85 5.31 1.29
CA GLY A 107 -5.29 5.95 0.10
C GLY A 107 -4.93 7.42 0.31
N GLU A 108 -5.80 8.18 0.99
CA GLU A 108 -5.53 9.57 1.39
C GLU A 108 -4.28 9.66 2.26
N PHE A 109 -4.17 8.81 3.28
CA PHE A 109 -3.03 8.77 4.18
C PHE A 109 -1.73 8.48 3.43
N LEU A 110 -1.72 7.47 2.56
CA LEU A 110 -0.55 7.14 1.75
C LEU A 110 -0.12 8.32 0.86
N ILE A 111 -1.07 8.99 0.20
CA ILE A 111 -0.80 10.16 -0.64
C ILE A 111 -0.29 11.32 0.20
N GLN A 112 -0.94 11.63 1.31
CA GLN A 112 -0.52 12.75 2.15
C GLN A 112 0.88 12.53 2.71
N LYS A 113 1.13 11.34 3.25
CA LYS A 113 2.40 10.96 3.86
C LYS A 113 3.55 10.95 2.86
N HIS A 114 3.34 10.41 1.66
CA HIS A 114 4.43 10.14 0.73
C HIS A 114 4.52 11.12 -0.45
N CYS A 115 3.43 11.79 -0.82
CA CYS A 115 3.38 12.67 -1.98
C CYS A 115 3.38 14.16 -1.63
N THR A 116 2.86 14.55 -0.45
CA THR A 116 2.65 15.98 -0.10
C THR A 116 3.52 16.53 1.04
N GLY A 117 4.36 15.71 1.66
CA GLY A 117 5.12 16.10 2.85
C GLY A 117 6.16 17.21 2.60
N SER A 118 6.16 18.25 3.43
CA SER A 118 6.96 19.47 3.26
C SER A 118 8.43 19.40 3.73
N SER A 119 8.92 18.28 4.27
CA SER A 119 10.15 18.32 5.10
C SER A 119 11.15 17.16 4.95
N SER A 120 11.04 16.33 3.93
CA SER A 120 12.12 15.38 3.61
C SER A 120 12.66 15.60 2.22
N SER A 121 13.97 15.42 2.04
CA SER A 121 14.58 15.46 0.71
C SER A 121 13.73 14.61 -0.25
N TRP A 122 13.53 15.11 -1.47
CA TRP A 122 12.76 14.42 -2.52
C TRP A 122 13.22 12.96 -2.68
N ILE A 123 14.48 12.68 -2.36
CA ILE A 123 15.08 11.36 -2.39
C ILE A 123 14.48 10.40 -1.34
N LYS A 124 14.19 10.86 -0.12
CA LYS A 124 13.46 10.05 0.88
C LYS A 124 12.07 9.71 0.37
N ALA A 125 11.37 10.69 -0.20
CA ALA A 125 10.05 10.46 -0.80
C ALA A 125 10.13 9.46 -1.95
N ALA A 126 11.17 9.49 -2.78
CA ALA A 126 11.39 8.50 -3.85
C ALA A 126 11.57 7.07 -3.33
N VAL A 127 12.40 6.88 -2.29
CA VAL A 127 12.60 5.57 -1.66
C VAL A 127 11.29 5.08 -1.06
N GLU A 128 10.63 5.90 -0.23
CA GLU A 128 9.36 5.52 0.39
C GLU A 128 8.28 5.18 -0.64
N LEU A 129 8.15 5.97 -1.70
CA LEU A 129 7.18 5.73 -2.77
C LEU A 129 7.40 4.38 -3.44
N PHE A 130 8.66 4.01 -3.71
CA PHE A 130 9.00 2.70 -4.25
C PHE A 130 8.62 1.57 -3.30
N GLU A 131 8.98 1.68 -2.00
CA GLU A 131 8.62 0.66 -1.01
C GLU A 131 7.09 0.52 -0.80
N ASN A 132 6.33 1.59 -1.05
CA ASN A 132 4.88 1.60 -0.84
C ASN A 132 4.07 1.20 -2.07
N THR A 133 4.72 0.80 -3.17
CA THR A 133 4.03 0.32 -4.39
C THR A 133 3.05 -0.81 -4.07
N SER A 134 3.44 -1.76 -3.21
CA SER A 134 2.57 -2.84 -2.76
C SER A 134 1.42 -2.36 -1.88
N ALA A 135 1.65 -1.36 -1.04
CA ALA A 135 0.58 -0.79 -0.20
C ALA A 135 -0.50 -0.12 -1.05
N PHE A 136 -0.11 0.64 -2.08
CA PHE A 136 -1.09 1.17 -3.03
C PHE A 136 -1.80 0.08 -3.84
N ALA A 137 -1.10 -1.01 -4.19
CA ALA A 137 -1.71 -2.17 -4.84
C ALA A 137 -2.88 -2.73 -4.01
N GLU A 138 -2.63 -2.93 -2.71
CA GLU A 138 -3.62 -3.42 -1.75
C GLU A 138 -4.81 -2.46 -1.64
N VAL A 139 -4.56 -1.15 -1.55
CA VAL A 139 -5.65 -0.15 -1.52
C VAL A 139 -6.48 -0.21 -2.81
N ILE A 140 -5.85 -0.31 -3.98
CA ILE A 140 -6.58 -0.42 -5.27
C ILE A 140 -7.43 -1.69 -5.32
N LEU A 141 -6.87 -2.82 -4.88
CA LEU A 141 -7.57 -4.10 -4.76
C LEU A 141 -8.82 -3.97 -3.87
N ASP A 142 -8.65 -3.38 -2.69
CA ASP A 142 -9.72 -3.16 -1.74
C ASP A 142 -10.79 -2.20 -2.29
N LEU A 143 -10.41 -1.12 -2.98
CA LEU A 143 -11.36 -0.17 -3.58
C LEU A 143 -12.27 -0.89 -4.56
N LYS A 144 -11.69 -1.64 -5.50
CA LYS A 144 -12.46 -2.43 -6.47
C LYS A 144 -13.41 -3.38 -5.77
N TRP A 145 -12.90 -4.16 -4.81
CA TRP A 145 -13.69 -5.11 -4.05
C TRP A 145 -14.90 -4.44 -3.38
N TYR A 146 -14.69 -3.35 -2.64
CA TYR A 146 -15.76 -2.68 -1.92
C TYR A 146 -16.73 -1.93 -2.84
N MET A 147 -16.28 -1.43 -4.00
CA MET A 147 -17.17 -0.90 -5.03
C MET A 147 -18.13 -1.97 -5.56
N HIS A 148 -17.62 -3.16 -5.90
CA HIS A 148 -18.47 -4.26 -6.34
C HIS A 148 -19.41 -4.71 -5.23
N ALA A 149 -18.91 -4.88 -4.00
CA ALA A 149 -19.74 -5.24 -2.86
C ALA A 149 -20.85 -4.20 -2.61
N LEU A 150 -20.58 -2.91 -2.81
CA LEU A 150 -21.57 -1.84 -2.65
C LEU A 150 -22.65 -1.93 -3.74
N LYS A 151 -22.26 -2.09 -5.01
CA LYS A 151 -23.20 -2.32 -6.13
C LYS A 151 -24.12 -3.50 -5.83
N ILE A 152 -23.57 -4.60 -5.33
CA ILE A 152 -24.32 -5.81 -4.96
C ILE A 152 -25.30 -5.51 -3.82
N ALA A 153 -24.85 -4.81 -2.77
CA ALA A 153 -25.69 -4.45 -1.63
C ALA A 153 -26.89 -3.60 -2.07
N ILE A 154 -26.67 -2.64 -2.97
CA ILE A 154 -27.73 -1.80 -3.54
C ILE A 154 -28.69 -2.64 -4.37
N ASP A 155 -28.19 -3.43 -5.33
CA ASP A 155 -29.02 -4.24 -6.25
C ASP A 155 -29.87 -5.30 -5.53
N VAL A 156 -29.35 -5.88 -4.45
CA VAL A 156 -30.06 -6.81 -3.59
C VAL A 156 -31.15 -6.12 -2.78
N SER A 157 -30.93 -4.84 -2.44
CA SER A 157 -31.85 -4.02 -1.66
C SER A 157 -32.97 -3.42 -2.48
N SER A 158 -32.71 -3.07 -3.75
CA SER A 158 -33.67 -2.51 -4.70
C SER A 158 -34.58 -3.56 -5.33
N GLY A 159 -34.11 -4.80 -5.43
CA GLY A 159 -34.93 -5.90 -5.90
C GLY A 159 -36.01 -6.35 -4.90
N ASN A 160 -37.14 -6.81 -5.44
CA ASN A 160 -38.18 -7.56 -4.71
C ASN A 160 -38.13 -9.10 -4.92
N PRO A 161 -36.95 -9.77 -4.99
CA PRO A 161 -36.92 -11.21 -5.23
C PRO A 161 -37.30 -12.00 -3.97
N SER A 162 -37.90 -13.18 -4.19
CA SER A 162 -38.09 -14.18 -3.15
C SER A 162 -36.76 -14.50 -2.44
N ARG A 163 -36.83 -15.00 -1.20
CA ARG A 163 -35.63 -15.32 -0.38
C ARG A 163 -34.65 -16.26 -1.11
N GLN A 164 -35.17 -17.18 -1.91
CA GLN A 164 -34.39 -18.12 -2.74
C GLN A 164 -33.67 -17.38 -3.90
N ALA A 165 -34.40 -16.56 -4.64
CA ALA A 165 -33.85 -15.76 -5.73
C ALA A 165 -32.83 -14.72 -5.24
N ARG A 166 -33.01 -14.17 -4.03
CA ARG A 166 -32.04 -13.28 -3.38
C ARG A 166 -30.71 -14.00 -3.10
N LYS A 167 -30.75 -15.23 -2.57
CA LYS A 167 -29.53 -16.01 -2.29
C LYS A 167 -28.76 -16.34 -3.56
N GLN A 168 -29.45 -16.80 -4.60
CA GLN A 168 -28.82 -17.12 -5.89
C GLN A 168 -28.18 -15.87 -6.50
N ARG A 169 -28.90 -14.73 -6.50
CA ARG A 169 -28.38 -13.47 -7.01
C ARG A 169 -27.13 -13.00 -6.25
N ILE A 170 -27.10 -13.11 -4.92
CA ILE A 170 -25.90 -12.80 -4.12
C ILE A 170 -24.73 -13.69 -4.54
N TRP A 171 -24.97 -14.99 -4.70
CA TRP A 171 -23.93 -15.94 -5.10
C TRP A 171 -23.36 -15.60 -6.49
N ASP A 172 -24.22 -15.35 -7.47
CA ASP A 172 -23.81 -15.03 -8.84
C ASP A 172 -22.99 -13.74 -8.87
N LEU A 173 -23.41 -12.73 -8.09
CA LEU A 173 -22.71 -11.47 -7.96
C LEU A 173 -21.37 -11.58 -7.24
N GLN A 174 -21.29 -12.39 -6.18
CA GLN A 174 -20.02 -12.71 -5.50
C GLN A 174 -19.05 -13.45 -6.42
N LYS A 175 -19.57 -14.41 -7.20
CA LYS A 175 -18.78 -15.15 -8.19
C LYS A 175 -18.24 -14.21 -9.27
N LEU A 176 -19.06 -13.26 -9.75
CA LEU A 176 -18.62 -12.24 -10.69
C LEU A 176 -17.53 -11.35 -10.09
N ALA A 177 -17.72 -10.83 -8.88
CA ALA A 177 -16.74 -10.00 -8.20
C ALA A 177 -15.40 -10.74 -7.97
N MET A 178 -15.46 -12.02 -7.60
CA MET A 178 -14.26 -12.86 -7.44
C MET A 178 -13.58 -13.17 -8.77
N ALA A 179 -14.34 -13.35 -9.86
CA ALA A 179 -13.77 -13.52 -11.19
C ALA A 179 -13.10 -12.22 -11.68
N GLU A 180 -13.70 -11.05 -11.46
CA GLU A 180 -13.10 -9.75 -11.77
C GLU A 180 -11.86 -9.48 -10.93
N TYR A 181 -11.88 -9.84 -9.65
CA TYR A 181 -10.73 -9.78 -8.77
C TYR A 181 -9.60 -10.70 -9.24
N GLY A 182 -9.91 -11.94 -9.63
CA GLY A 182 -8.94 -12.89 -10.19
C GLY A 182 -8.30 -12.37 -11.48
N LYS A 183 -9.11 -11.90 -12.44
CA LYS A 183 -8.62 -11.25 -13.67
C LYS A 183 -7.71 -10.08 -13.35
N PHE A 184 -8.07 -9.29 -12.35
CA PHE A 184 -7.27 -8.16 -11.93
C PHE A 184 -5.94 -8.58 -11.31
N LEU A 185 -5.90 -9.60 -10.45
CA LEU A 185 -4.64 -10.13 -9.94
C LEU A 185 -3.75 -10.69 -11.04
N GLU A 186 -4.34 -11.41 -12.00
CA GLU A 186 -3.62 -11.94 -13.17
C GLU A 186 -3.06 -10.83 -14.05
N CYS A 187 -3.80 -9.74 -14.23
CA CYS A 187 -3.33 -8.59 -14.99
C CYS A 187 -2.51 -7.61 -14.17
N TRP A 188 -2.53 -7.66 -12.83
CA TRP A 188 -1.88 -6.68 -11.94
C TRP A 188 -0.39 -6.61 -12.20
N ASP A 189 0.25 -7.76 -12.42
CA ASP A 189 1.69 -7.81 -12.73
C ASP A 189 1.99 -7.11 -14.07
N SER A 190 1.13 -7.31 -15.07
CA SER A 190 1.19 -6.61 -16.36
C SER A 190 0.81 -5.14 -16.26
N ASP A 191 -0.16 -4.79 -15.42
CA ASP A 191 -0.61 -3.43 -15.17
C ASP A 191 0.44 -2.65 -14.39
N CYS A 192 1.17 -3.27 -13.47
CA CYS A 192 2.33 -2.69 -12.79
C CYS A 192 3.50 -2.47 -13.74
N LYS A 193 3.75 -3.45 -14.62
CA LYS A 193 4.71 -3.29 -15.73
C LYS A 193 4.28 -2.14 -16.66
N GLN A 194 2.99 -2.01 -16.95
CA GLN A 194 2.41 -0.92 -17.76
C GLN A 194 2.22 0.40 -17.00
N LEU A 195 2.23 0.40 -15.66
CA LEU A 195 2.06 1.58 -14.81
C LEU A 195 3.22 2.55 -14.95
N ARG A 196 4.19 2.25 -15.82
CA ARG A 196 5.35 3.09 -16.14
C ARG A 196 6.07 3.53 -14.87
N LEU A 197 6.28 2.58 -13.95
CA LEU A 197 7.38 2.71 -12.99
C LEU A 197 8.69 3.04 -13.72
N GLU A 198 8.82 2.69 -15.00
CA GLU A 198 9.88 3.16 -15.92
C GLU A 198 9.90 4.68 -16.13
N ARG A 199 8.76 5.36 -16.32
CA ARG A 199 8.71 6.82 -16.43
C ARG A 199 9.06 7.47 -15.10
N ASP A 200 8.45 6.99 -14.01
CA ASP A 200 8.77 7.50 -12.67
C ASP A 200 10.26 7.26 -12.35
N ARG A 201 10.79 6.11 -12.78
CA ARG A 201 12.22 5.77 -12.73
C ARG A 201 13.07 6.70 -13.59
N GLU A 202 12.68 7.01 -14.81
CA GLU A 202 13.40 7.93 -15.70
C GLU A 202 13.42 9.36 -15.14
N ASP A 203 12.28 9.83 -14.63
CA ASP A 203 12.15 11.13 -13.96
C ASP A 203 12.99 11.16 -12.67
N LEU A 204 12.99 10.08 -11.90
CA LEU A 204 13.86 9.93 -10.73
C LEU A 204 15.34 9.94 -11.13
N LEU A 205 15.73 9.13 -12.11
CA LEU A 205 17.11 9.02 -12.59
C LEU A 205 17.62 10.33 -13.21
N SER A 206 16.75 11.09 -13.89
CA SER A 206 17.11 12.39 -14.45
C SER A 206 17.28 13.45 -13.37
N LYS A 207 16.36 13.56 -12.40
CA LYS A 207 16.50 14.43 -11.21
C LYS A 207 17.75 14.09 -10.42
N LEU A 208 18.04 12.80 -10.29
CA LEU A 208 19.25 12.29 -9.66
C LEU A 208 20.49 12.84 -10.36
N LYS A 209 20.64 12.70 -11.69
CA LYS A 209 21.83 13.13 -12.45
C LYS A 209 22.19 14.61 -12.30
N VAL A 210 21.22 15.47 -11.97
CA VAL A 210 21.41 16.92 -11.82
C VAL A 210 21.99 17.29 -10.45
N ASP A 211 21.83 16.43 -9.43
CA ASP A 211 22.20 16.72 -8.05
C ASP A 211 23.55 16.07 -7.69
N ASN A 212 24.64 16.86 -7.72
CA ASN A 212 26.03 16.37 -7.69
C ASN A 212 26.65 16.18 -6.29
N GLY A 213 25.86 16.32 -5.22
CA GLY A 213 26.35 16.17 -3.85
C GLY A 213 26.88 14.75 -3.54
N THR A 214 27.88 14.65 -2.68
CA THR A 214 28.53 13.37 -2.32
C THR A 214 27.58 12.36 -1.68
N GLY A 215 26.57 12.78 -0.91
CA GLY A 215 25.52 11.91 -0.38
C GLY A 215 24.51 11.40 -1.43
N ILE A 216 24.40 12.09 -2.56
CA ILE A 216 23.46 11.73 -3.63
C ILE A 216 24.01 10.56 -4.46
N ARG A 217 25.32 10.42 -4.64
CA ARG A 217 25.92 9.31 -5.41
C ARG A 217 25.62 7.93 -4.83
N THR A 218 25.62 7.80 -3.51
CA THR A 218 25.26 6.54 -2.83
C THR A 218 23.78 6.20 -3.00
N LEU A 219 22.91 7.21 -2.90
CA LEU A 219 21.46 7.05 -3.05
C LEU A 219 21.04 6.83 -4.48
N GLN A 220 21.70 7.50 -5.42
CA GLN A 220 21.66 7.24 -6.84
C GLN A 220 22.02 5.80 -7.13
N SER A 221 23.10 5.29 -6.54
CA SER A 221 23.55 3.91 -6.75
C SER A 221 22.55 2.91 -6.17
N TYR A 222 22.03 3.17 -4.96
CA TYR A 222 20.98 2.37 -4.33
C TYR A 222 19.70 2.33 -5.17
N LEU A 223 19.16 3.51 -5.52
CA LEU A 223 17.96 3.62 -6.33
C LEU A 223 18.19 3.06 -7.74
N ALA A 224 19.31 3.35 -8.41
CA ALA A 224 19.59 2.81 -9.74
C ALA A 224 19.74 1.28 -9.74
N GLN A 225 20.37 0.70 -8.71
CA GLN A 225 20.50 -0.74 -8.57
C GLN A 225 19.15 -1.40 -8.28
N LYS A 226 18.33 -0.78 -7.42
CA LYS A 226 16.99 -1.27 -7.07
C LYS A 226 16.01 -1.16 -8.24
N LEU A 227 15.97 0.00 -8.89
CA LEU A 227 15.18 0.25 -10.09
C LEU A 227 15.65 -0.61 -11.27
N GLY A 228 16.93 -1.04 -11.29
CA GLY A 228 17.56 -1.88 -12.32
C GLY A 228 17.09 -3.32 -12.42
N ARG A 229 16.43 -3.86 -11.40
CA ARG A 229 15.98 -5.27 -11.38
C ARG A 229 14.50 -5.39 -11.79
N GLN A 230 14.17 -6.38 -12.62
CA GLN A 230 12.81 -6.66 -13.08
C GLN A 230 11.96 -7.46 -12.07
N ASP A 231 12.60 -8.15 -11.11
CA ASP A 231 11.93 -8.95 -10.08
C ASP A 231 11.56 -8.09 -8.86
N GLN A 232 10.43 -7.37 -8.92
CA GLN A 232 10.06 -6.33 -7.94
C GLN A 232 8.88 -6.67 -7.01
N PHE A 233 8.41 -7.92 -6.96
CA PHE A 233 7.29 -8.29 -6.09
C PHE A 233 7.72 -9.23 -4.97
N VAL A 234 7.24 -8.92 -3.74
CA VAL A 234 7.13 -9.62 -2.42
C VAL A 234 8.16 -10.70 -2.05
N HIS A 235 8.67 -11.47 -3.01
CA HIS A 235 9.71 -12.48 -2.91
C HIS A 235 10.79 -12.24 -3.99
N ALA A 236 11.72 -11.34 -3.72
CA ALA A 236 12.90 -11.20 -4.58
C ALA A 236 13.71 -12.50 -4.54
N SER A 237 13.98 -13.08 -5.72
CA SER A 237 14.78 -14.31 -5.85
C SER A 237 16.21 -14.10 -5.35
N GLU A 238 16.72 -12.87 -5.48
CA GLU A 238 18.05 -12.42 -5.06
C GLU A 238 18.01 -11.38 -3.94
N ALA A 239 18.99 -11.43 -3.06
CA ALA A 239 19.17 -10.49 -1.96
C ALA A 239 19.25 -9.04 -2.47
N LEU A 240 18.39 -8.16 -1.95
CA LEU A 240 18.33 -6.72 -2.29
C LEU A 240 19.30 -5.86 -1.46
N ALA A 241 20.09 -6.47 -0.57
CA ALA A 241 20.89 -5.73 0.38
C ALA A 241 22.16 -5.16 -0.28
N VAL A 242 22.25 -3.83 -0.34
CA VAL A 242 23.42 -3.13 -0.87
C VAL A 242 24.56 -3.18 0.15
N ASN A 243 25.78 -3.42 -0.33
CA ASN A 243 26.98 -3.30 0.49
C ASN A 243 27.28 -1.82 0.68
N LEU A 244 26.83 -1.27 1.81
CA LEU A 244 27.00 0.14 2.15
C LEU A 244 28.45 0.41 2.56
N LYS A 245 28.92 1.63 2.39
CA LYS A 245 30.19 2.05 3.01
C LYS A 245 29.89 2.62 4.39
N ALA A 246 30.71 2.29 5.39
CA ALA A 246 30.56 2.84 6.74
C ALA A 246 30.55 4.37 6.76
N SER A 247 31.26 5.01 5.82
CA SER A 247 31.29 6.47 5.61
C SER A 247 29.95 7.09 5.17
N GLU A 248 29.02 6.28 4.66
CA GLU A 248 27.71 6.74 4.17
C GLU A 248 26.68 6.83 5.30
N LEU A 249 26.95 6.16 6.41
CA LEU A 249 26.22 6.30 7.66
C LEU A 249 26.83 7.49 8.36
N GLN A 250 26.05 8.48 8.82
CA GLN A 250 26.61 9.60 9.58
C GLN A 250 27.01 9.08 10.98
N PRO A 251 28.26 8.63 11.21
CA PRO A 251 28.59 7.85 12.41
C PRO A 251 28.57 8.74 13.65
N GLN A 252 28.71 10.05 13.43
CA GLN A 252 28.79 11.10 14.43
C GLN A 252 27.43 11.38 15.11
N LYS A 253 26.33 10.83 14.58
CA LYS A 253 24.98 10.88 15.16
C LYS A 253 24.46 9.51 15.60
N LYS A 254 25.36 8.55 15.84
CA LYS A 254 25.02 7.18 16.27
C LYS A 254 24.57 7.20 17.74
N VAL A 255 23.29 6.96 18.00
CA VAL A 255 22.72 6.88 19.36
C VAL A 255 22.36 5.42 19.65
N LEU A 256 22.89 4.84 20.72
CA LEU A 256 22.53 3.47 21.12
C LEU A 256 21.06 3.44 21.56
N LEU A 257 20.26 2.58 20.91
CA LEU A 257 18.86 2.33 21.28
C LEU A 257 18.73 1.14 22.22
N GLY A 258 19.60 0.14 22.07
CA GLY A 258 19.58 -1.05 22.92
C GLY A 258 20.70 -2.03 22.59
N SER A 259 20.96 -2.94 23.53
CA SER A 259 21.94 -4.00 23.41
C SER A 259 21.43 -5.29 24.04
N GLY A 260 21.66 -6.42 23.38
CA GLY A 260 21.31 -7.74 23.90
C GLY A 260 22.10 -8.86 23.23
N SER A 261 21.67 -10.10 23.44
CA SER A 261 22.30 -11.30 22.85
C SER A 261 22.30 -11.30 21.31
N PHE A 262 21.39 -10.55 20.68
CA PHE A 262 21.29 -10.40 19.23
C PHE A 262 22.08 -9.21 18.66
N GLY A 263 22.92 -8.57 19.47
CA GLY A 263 23.77 -7.46 19.05
C GLY A 263 23.35 -6.09 19.61
N LYS A 264 23.93 -5.04 19.06
CA LYS A 264 23.67 -3.63 19.45
C LYS A 264 22.88 -2.93 18.37
N VAL A 265 21.83 -2.20 18.74
CA VAL A 265 21.00 -1.43 17.81
C VAL A 265 21.21 0.05 18.08
N TYR A 266 21.46 0.79 17.01
CA TYR A 266 21.67 2.23 17.05
C TYR A 266 20.67 2.95 16.17
N LYS A 267 20.23 4.13 16.61
CA LYS A 267 19.60 5.12 15.76
C LYS A 267 20.71 5.87 15.04
N ILE A 268 20.64 5.88 13.72
CA ILE A 268 21.58 6.60 12.86
C ILE A 268 20.81 7.42 11.82
N GLN A 269 21.50 8.39 11.23
CA GLN A 269 21.01 9.05 10.04
C GLN A 269 21.76 8.48 8.82
N TRP A 270 21.04 7.79 7.95
CA TRP A 270 21.53 7.36 6.64
C TRP A 270 20.85 8.20 5.59
N LEU A 271 21.62 9.04 4.90
CA LEU A 271 21.13 9.84 3.79
C LEU A 271 19.90 10.72 4.12
N GLY A 272 19.92 11.32 5.31
CA GLY A 272 18.82 12.15 5.81
C GLY A 272 17.68 11.36 6.46
N MET A 273 17.57 10.06 6.21
CA MET A 273 16.60 9.16 6.82
C MET A 273 17.09 8.67 8.18
N TRP A 274 16.19 8.61 9.16
CA TRP A 274 16.46 7.92 10.41
C TRP A 274 16.33 6.42 10.21
N CYS A 275 17.38 5.67 10.50
CA CYS A 275 17.44 4.22 10.33
C CYS A 275 17.92 3.54 11.61
N ALA A 276 17.56 2.26 11.75
CA ALA A 276 18.15 1.38 12.74
C ALA A 276 19.40 0.71 12.14
N LEU A 277 20.54 0.88 12.80
CA LEU A 277 21.77 0.15 12.53
C LEU A 277 21.92 -0.97 13.56
N LYS A 278 21.79 -2.22 13.13
CA LYS A 278 22.03 -3.39 13.99
C LYS A 278 23.44 -3.92 13.74
N GLN A 279 24.29 -3.81 14.75
CA GLN A 279 25.63 -4.36 14.76
C GLN A 279 25.59 -5.76 15.36
N ILE A 280 25.93 -6.75 14.53
CA ILE A 280 25.93 -8.19 14.86
C ILE A 280 27.35 -8.72 14.66
N SER A 281 27.83 -9.52 15.61
CA SER A 281 29.12 -10.22 15.50
C SER A 281 28.91 -11.68 15.08
N GLY A 282 29.81 -12.22 14.25
CA GLY A 282 29.83 -13.64 13.88
C GLY A 282 28.90 -14.03 12.74
N SER A 283 28.73 -15.35 12.55
CA SER A 283 28.02 -15.95 11.40
C SER A 283 26.50 -15.67 11.38
N ALA A 284 25.89 -15.32 12.52
CA ALA A 284 24.47 -15.00 12.61
C ALA A 284 24.04 -13.79 11.75
N ALA A 285 24.98 -12.88 11.45
CA ALA A 285 24.72 -11.73 10.59
C ALA A 285 24.34 -12.12 9.16
N GLY A 286 24.98 -13.18 8.62
CA GLY A 286 24.74 -13.63 7.24
C GLY A 286 23.32 -14.14 7.02
N GLU A 287 22.78 -14.89 7.99
CA GLU A 287 21.45 -15.47 7.89
C GLU A 287 20.33 -14.41 8.01
N GLU A 288 20.48 -13.46 8.94
CA GLU A 288 19.53 -12.35 9.08
C GLU A 288 19.50 -11.48 7.82
N VAL A 289 20.68 -11.15 7.24
CA VAL A 289 20.77 -10.45 5.96
C VAL A 289 20.13 -11.27 4.83
N ARG A 290 20.38 -12.58 4.76
CA ARG A 290 19.80 -13.47 3.75
C ARG A 290 18.28 -13.50 3.79
N ILE A 291 17.68 -13.54 4.98
CA ILE A 291 16.23 -13.56 5.15
C ILE A 291 15.63 -12.19 4.81
N LEU A 292 16.11 -11.12 5.45
CA LEU A 292 15.54 -9.78 5.29
C LEU A 292 15.77 -9.19 3.89
N SER A 293 16.79 -9.66 3.17
CA SER A 293 17.05 -9.22 1.79
C SER A 293 16.09 -9.80 0.76
N LYS A 294 15.30 -10.82 1.11
CA LYS A 294 14.33 -11.49 0.22
C LYS A 294 12.88 -11.16 0.52
N VAL A 295 12.62 -10.57 1.68
CA VAL A 295 11.26 -10.31 2.17
C VAL A 295 11.00 -8.81 2.08
N HIS A 296 9.99 -8.43 1.30
CA HIS A 296 9.56 -7.04 1.17
C HIS A 296 8.07 -6.93 1.45
N HIS A 297 7.72 -6.37 2.62
CA HIS A 297 6.33 -6.25 3.04
C HIS A 297 6.19 -5.09 4.05
N PRO A 298 5.09 -4.30 4.02
CA PRO A 298 4.89 -3.17 4.94
C PRO A 298 4.98 -3.51 6.43
N ASN A 299 4.62 -4.74 6.79
CA ASN A 299 4.61 -5.24 8.18
C ASN A 299 5.90 -5.96 8.59
N ILE A 300 6.93 -5.96 7.74
CA ILE A 300 8.22 -6.60 8.01
C ILE A 300 9.31 -5.53 7.92
N VAL A 301 10.25 -5.54 8.86
CA VAL A 301 11.33 -4.55 8.89
C VAL A 301 12.13 -4.63 7.60
N GLN A 302 12.22 -3.50 6.90
CA GLN A 302 12.98 -3.42 5.65
C GLN A 302 14.48 -3.37 5.92
N LEU A 303 15.23 -4.29 5.32
CA LEU A 303 16.68 -4.17 5.21
C LEU A 303 17.04 -3.24 4.05
N TYR A 304 17.63 -2.09 4.36
CA TYR A 304 18.14 -1.17 3.34
C TYR A 304 19.51 -1.62 2.79
N GLY A 305 20.38 -2.12 3.65
CA GLY A 305 21.71 -2.59 3.28
C GLY A 305 22.50 -3.11 4.48
N TYR A 306 23.69 -3.63 4.21
CA TYR A 306 24.62 -4.10 5.22
C TYR A 306 26.04 -3.70 4.84
N PHE A 307 26.96 -3.73 5.79
CA PHE A 307 28.38 -3.54 5.52
C PHE A 307 29.19 -4.37 6.50
N LEU A 308 30.38 -4.76 6.08
CA LEU A 308 31.33 -5.45 6.94
C LEU A 308 32.36 -4.45 7.44
N GLU A 309 32.33 -4.18 8.73
CA GLU A 309 33.36 -3.37 9.38
C GLU A 309 34.57 -4.27 9.67
N ARG A 310 35.69 -4.03 8.96
CA ARG A 310 36.96 -4.68 9.31
C ARG A 310 37.55 -3.96 10.50
N ILE A 311 37.58 -4.65 11.64
CA ILE A 311 38.35 -4.22 12.80
C ILE A 311 39.81 -4.59 12.50
N PHE A 312 40.67 -3.58 12.30
CA PHE A 312 42.13 -3.75 12.22
C PHE A 312 42.73 -3.66 13.62
#